data_AF-A0A968FRU1-F1
#
_entry.id   AF-A0A968FRU1-F1
#
_cell.length_a   1.000
_cell.length_b   1.000
_cell.length_c   1.000
_cell.angle_alpha   90.00
_cell.angle_beta   90.00
_cell.angle_gamma   90.00
#
_symmetry.space_group_name_H-M   'P 1'
#
loop_
_entity.id
_entity.type
_entity.pdbx_description
1 polymer ?
#
loop_
_entity_poly.entity_id
_entity_poly.type
_entity_poly.pdbx_seq_one_letter_code
_entity_poly.pdbx_strand_id
1 'polypeptide(L)'
;MPCSLCGTRADFWLSDADREYWSCPCCALIFVPARYFLSRDEEKKRYLLHENSLANEGYVKMFQDKIRILRSACPGVRTALDYGCGYAPVLQTLLRREGIRTDVYDSMFYPEMPAPAAYDLVISTETFE
;
A
#
# COMPACT_ATOMS: atom_id res chain seq x y z
N MET A 1 17.01 17.24 9.41
CA MET A 1 15.53 17.29 9.57
C MET A 1 15.10 16.18 10.51
N PRO A 2 14.07 16.30 11.37
CA PRO A 2 13.59 15.15 12.14
C PRO A 2 13.04 14.06 11.21
N CYS A 3 13.47 12.81 11.41
CA CYS A 3 12.99 11.64 10.69
C CYS A 3 11.48 11.44 10.94
N SER A 4 10.70 11.21 9.88
CA SER A 4 9.25 10.98 9.96
C SER A 4 8.86 9.71 10.73
N LEU A 5 9.76 8.72 10.80
CA LEU A 5 9.50 7.45 11.48
C LEU A 5 9.96 7.43 12.95
N CYS A 6 11.20 7.81 13.22
CA CYS A 6 11.79 7.68 14.57
C CYS A 6 12.14 9.01 15.25
N GLY A 7 11.94 10.15 14.58
CA GLY A 7 12.23 11.48 15.14
C GLY A 7 13.71 11.88 15.19
N THR A 8 14.64 10.94 15.05
CA THR A 8 16.09 11.22 15.01
C THR A 8 16.43 12.22 13.91
N ARG A 9 17.41 13.11 14.17
CA ARG A 9 17.91 14.04 13.16
C ARG A 9 18.52 13.27 11.99
N ALA A 10 17.88 13.38 10.84
CA ALA A 10 18.36 12.88 9.57
C ALA A 10 19.32 13.87 8.91
N ASP A 11 20.20 13.32 8.09
CA ASP A 11 21.19 14.03 7.30
C ASP A 11 20.71 14.17 5.85
N PHE A 12 21.16 15.22 5.18
CA PHE A 12 20.94 15.36 3.74
C PHE A 12 21.64 14.20 3.03
N TRP A 13 20.96 13.56 2.09
CA TRP A 13 21.51 12.44 1.34
C TRP A 13 21.81 12.82 -0.11
N LEU A 14 20.78 13.24 -0.86
CA LEU A 14 20.94 13.72 -2.23
C LEU A 14 19.74 14.58 -2.64
N SER A 15 19.84 15.22 -3.79
CA SER A 15 18.72 15.90 -4.46
C SER A 15 18.72 15.56 -5.94
N ASP A 16 17.54 15.36 -6.51
CA ASP A 16 17.33 15.35 -7.97
C ASP A 16 16.78 16.73 -8.43
N ALA A 17 16.26 16.80 -9.66
CA ALA A 17 15.69 18.04 -10.19
C ALA A 17 14.39 18.46 -9.49
N ASP A 18 13.70 17.52 -8.84
CA ASP A 18 12.35 17.70 -8.30
C ASP A 18 12.37 17.89 -6.77
N ARG A 19 13.23 17.16 -6.05
CA ARG A 19 13.21 17.13 -4.58
C ARG A 19 14.52 16.69 -3.92
N GLU A 20 14.60 17.00 -2.62
CA GLU A 20 15.65 16.53 -1.72
C GLU A 20 15.23 15.24 -1.02
N TYR A 21 16.21 14.38 -0.78
CA TYR A 21 16.09 13.14 -0.02
C TYR A 21 17.02 13.21 1.19
N TRP A 22 16.51 12.75 2.32
CA TRP A 22 17.17 12.76 3.61
C TRP A 22 17.28 11.33 4.13
N SER A 23 18.40 10.98 4.74
CA SER A 23 18.66 9.65 5.28
C SER A 23 18.80 9.71 6.80
N CYS A 24 18.07 8.84 7.49
CA CYS A 24 18.13 8.74 8.94
C CYS A 24 19.26 7.78 9.37
N PRO A 25 20.28 8.22 10.14
CA PRO A 25 21.35 7.33 10.59
C PRO A 25 20.90 6.30 11.65
N CYS A 26 19.70 6.47 12.23
CA CYS A 26 19.17 5.60 13.28
C CYS A 26 18.31 4.46 12.71
N CYS A 27 17.35 4.75 11.82
CA CYS A 27 16.44 3.74 11.26
C CYS A 27 16.68 3.45 9.77
N ALA A 28 17.68 4.09 9.16
CA ALA A 28 18.00 3.99 7.74
C ALA A 28 16.88 4.43 6.76
N LEU A 29 15.81 5.06 7.24
CA LEU A 29 14.75 5.58 6.38
C LEU A 29 15.31 6.68 5.47
N ILE A 30 15.05 6.52 4.17
CA ILE A 30 15.21 7.57 3.17
C ILE A 30 13.84 8.19 2.95
N PHE A 31 13.72 9.50 3.11
CA PHE A 31 12.44 10.19 3.01
C PHE A 31 12.61 11.58 2.40
N VAL A 32 11.50 12.13 1.90
CA VAL A 32 11.45 13.50 1.39
C VAL A 32 10.80 14.41 2.43
N PRO A 33 11.24 15.69 2.55
CA PRO A 33 10.59 16.67 3.41
C PRO A 33 9.09 16.86 3.12
N ALA A 34 8.29 17.11 4.17
CA ALA A 34 6.83 17.25 4.04
C ALA A 34 6.35 18.35 3.08
N ARG A 35 7.20 19.34 2.77
CA ARG A 35 6.92 20.38 1.75
C ARG A 35 6.81 19.82 0.32
N TYR A 36 7.28 18.60 0.07
CA TYR A 36 7.14 17.91 -1.22
C TYR A 36 5.93 16.97 -1.24
N PHE A 37 5.18 16.83 -0.15
CA PHE A 37 3.99 16.01 -0.12
C PHE A 37 2.87 16.71 -0.89
N LEU A 38 2.16 15.93 -1.69
CA LEU A 38 0.98 16.41 -2.41
C LEU A 38 -0.16 16.70 -1.42
N SER A 39 -1.02 17.64 -1.76
CA SER A 39 -2.30 17.76 -1.06
C SER A 39 -3.15 16.50 -1.30
N ARG A 40 -4.11 16.22 -0.40
CA ARG A 40 -5.02 15.08 -0.55
C ARG A 40 -5.73 15.02 -1.90
N ASP A 41 -6.10 16.17 -2.46
CA ASP A 41 -6.76 16.25 -3.77
C ASP A 41 -5.79 15.94 -4.92
N GLU A 42 -4.54 16.37 -4.82
CA GLU A 42 -3.49 16.06 -5.79
C GLU A 42 -3.09 14.57 -5.73
N GLU A 43 -2.97 14.00 -4.54
CA GLU A 43 -2.80 12.56 -4.33
C GLU A 43 -3.91 11.79 -5.04
N LYS A 44 -5.18 12.17 -4.82
CA LYS A 44 -6.34 11.53 -5.46
C LYS A 44 -6.26 11.57 -6.98
N LYS A 45 -5.94 12.73 -7.55
CA LYS A 45 -5.77 12.91 -9.00
C LYS A 45 -4.67 12.01 -9.54
N ARG A 46 -3.54 11.94 -8.84
CA ARG A 46 -2.42 11.08 -9.23
C ARG A 46 -2.78 9.60 -9.16
N TYR A 47 -3.56 9.20 -8.15
CA TYR A 47 -4.02 7.83 -7.94
C TYR A 47 -4.97 7.36 -9.05
N LEU A 48 -5.84 8.25 -9.53
CA LEU A 48 -6.77 7.99 -10.63
C LEU A 48 -6.09 7.85 -12.01
N LEU A 49 -4.77 8.07 -12.10
CA LEU A 49 -3.99 7.77 -13.30
C LEU A 49 -3.62 6.28 -13.41
N HIS A 50 -3.85 5.48 -12.37
CA HIS A 50 -3.59 4.04 -12.43
C HIS A 50 -4.61 3.32 -13.32
N GLU A 51 -4.18 2.25 -13.98
CA GLU A 51 -5.03 1.37 -14.78
C GLU A 51 -5.32 0.07 -14.01
N ASN A 52 -5.93 0.21 -12.84
CA ASN A 52 -6.23 -0.91 -11.96
C ASN A 52 -7.50 -1.62 -12.44
N SER A 53 -7.33 -2.64 -13.28
CA SER A 53 -8.42 -3.41 -13.86
C SER A 53 -8.12 -4.90 -13.89
N LEU A 54 -9.16 -5.72 -13.77
CA LEU A 54 -9.09 -7.17 -14.01
C LEU A 54 -8.76 -7.52 -15.47
N ALA A 55 -8.92 -6.56 -16.40
CA ALA A 55 -8.52 -6.72 -17.79
C ALA A 55 -7.01 -6.49 -18.01
N ASN A 56 -6.31 -5.86 -17.06
CA ASN A 56 -4.88 -5.66 -17.14
C ASN A 56 -4.15 -6.94 -16.68
N GLU A 57 -3.73 -7.75 -17.64
CA GLU A 57 -3.11 -9.06 -17.38
C GLU A 57 -1.83 -8.96 -16.54
N GLY A 58 -1.01 -7.93 -16.76
CA GLY A 58 0.21 -7.71 -15.99
C GLY A 58 -0.09 -7.41 -14.51
N TYR A 59 -1.07 -6.56 -14.26
CA TYR A 59 -1.52 -6.22 -12.92
C TYR A 59 -2.14 -7.42 -12.20
N VAL A 60 -3.00 -8.18 -12.89
CA VAL A 60 -3.58 -9.42 -12.34
C VAL A 60 -2.48 -10.45 -12.02
N LYS A 61 -1.50 -10.62 -12.91
CA LYS A 61 -0.39 -11.55 -12.71
C LYS A 61 0.42 -11.23 -11.46
N MET A 62 0.74 -9.95 -11.22
CA MET A 62 1.44 -9.53 -10.00
C MET A 62 0.70 -10.00 -8.74
N PHE A 63 -0.63 -9.86 -8.69
CA PHE A 63 -1.41 -10.33 -7.54
C PHE A 63 -1.50 -11.85 -7.47
N GLN A 64 -1.64 -12.55 -8.60
CA GLN A 64 -1.63 -14.01 -8.62
C GLN A 64 -0.31 -14.57 -8.06
N ASP A 65 0.83 -13.93 -8.36
CA ASP A 65 2.13 -14.33 -7.81
C ASP A 65 2.17 -14.21 -6.29
N LYS A 66 1.67 -13.09 -5.75
CA LYS A 66 1.54 -12.87 -4.29
C LYS A 66 0.59 -13.89 -3.65
N ILE A 67 -0.55 -14.16 -4.28
CA ILE A 67 -1.54 -15.14 -3.81
C ILE A 67 -0.93 -16.55 -3.76
N ARG A 68 -0.13 -16.95 -4.77
CA ARG A 68 0.55 -18.24 -4.78
C ARG A 68 1.52 -18.39 -3.60
N ILE A 69 2.31 -17.35 -3.31
CA ILE A 69 3.20 -17.32 -2.14
C ILE A 69 2.39 -17.46 -0.85
N LEU A 70 1.31 -16.69 -0.72
CA LEU A 70 0.42 -16.72 0.44
C LEU A 70 -0.17 -18.11 0.68
N ARG A 71 -0.72 -18.75 -0.36
CA ARG A 71 -1.34 -20.08 -0.23
C ARG A 71 -0.33 -21.15 0.19
N SER A 72 0.94 -20.99 -0.21
CA SER A 72 2.03 -21.90 0.20
C SER A 72 2.46 -21.66 1.66
N ALA A 73 2.68 -20.39 2.04
CA ALA A 73 3.19 -20.04 3.37
C ALA A 73 2.11 -20.10 4.46
N CYS A 74 0.86 -19.80 4.11
CA CYS A 74 -0.26 -19.64 5.04
C CYS A 74 -1.53 -20.32 4.52
N PRO A 75 -1.56 -21.66 4.37
CA PRO A 75 -2.69 -22.36 3.75
C PRO A 75 -4.02 -22.22 4.51
N GLY A 76 -3.96 -21.89 5.81
CA GLY A 76 -5.12 -21.74 6.70
C GLY A 76 -5.84 -20.40 6.64
N VAL A 77 -5.38 -19.43 5.84
CA VAL A 77 -6.03 -18.11 5.71
C VAL A 77 -7.45 -18.27 5.15
N ARG A 78 -8.44 -17.76 5.89
CA ARG A 78 -9.87 -17.76 5.51
C ARG A 78 -10.47 -16.36 5.46
N THR A 79 -9.86 -15.42 6.16
CA THR A 79 -10.28 -14.02 6.24
C THR A 79 -9.10 -13.09 5.94
N ALA A 80 -9.35 -12.04 5.17
CA ALA A 80 -8.32 -11.07 4.81
C ALA A 80 -8.85 -9.63 4.84
N LEU A 81 -7.97 -8.69 5.17
CA LEU A 81 -8.15 -7.27 4.92
C LEU A 81 -7.16 -6.82 3.85
N ASP A 82 -7.67 -6.28 2.75
CA ASP A 82 -6.89 -5.56 1.74
C ASP A 82 -6.80 -4.08 2.14
N TYR A 83 -5.68 -3.71 2.76
CA TYR A 83 -5.42 -2.39 3.33
C TYR A 83 -4.66 -1.51 2.32
N GLY A 84 -5.31 -0.42 1.90
CA GLY A 84 -4.87 0.42 0.79
C GLY A 84 -5.31 -0.13 -0.57
N CYS A 85 -6.54 -0.66 -0.64
CA CYS A 85 -7.04 -1.33 -1.85
C CYS A 85 -7.23 -0.41 -3.07
N GLY A 86 -7.09 0.92 -2.88
CA GLY A 86 -7.29 1.91 -3.93
C GLY A 86 -8.74 2.05 -4.35
N TYR A 87 -8.98 2.67 -5.51
CA TYR A 87 -10.34 2.89 -6.04
C TYR A 87 -10.95 1.66 -6.72
N ALA A 88 -10.12 0.68 -7.10
CA ALA A 88 -10.53 -0.54 -7.80
C ALA A 88 -9.93 -1.77 -7.11
N PRO A 89 -10.68 -2.46 -6.23
CA PRO A 89 -10.18 -3.54 -5.38
C PRO A 89 -10.03 -4.86 -6.14
N VAL A 90 -9.08 -4.90 -7.07
CA VAL A 90 -8.77 -6.09 -7.89
C VAL A 90 -8.31 -7.26 -7.01
N LEU A 91 -7.43 -7.01 -6.03
CA LEU A 91 -6.91 -8.04 -5.14
C LEU A 91 -8.01 -8.68 -4.30
N GLN A 92 -8.95 -7.90 -3.75
CA GLN A 92 -10.14 -8.44 -3.07
C GLN A 92 -10.87 -9.47 -3.95
N THR A 93 -11.10 -9.13 -5.23
CA THR A 93 -11.79 -10.03 -6.15
C THR A 93 -11.01 -11.32 -6.37
N LEU A 94 -9.69 -11.24 -6.53
CA LEU A 94 -8.84 -12.40 -6.73
C LEU A 94 -8.77 -13.29 -5.48
N LEU A 95 -8.63 -12.71 -4.29
CA LEU A 95 -8.64 -13.47 -3.02
C LEU A 95 -9.97 -14.17 -2.79
N ARG A 96 -11.10 -13.53 -3.12
CA ARG A 96 -12.42 -14.17 -3.05
C ARG A 96 -12.57 -15.36 -4.00
N ARG A 97 -11.94 -15.32 -5.19
CA ARG A 97 -11.91 -16.47 -6.11
C ARG A 97 -11.15 -17.67 -5.53
N GLU A 98 -10.19 -17.43 -4.65
CA GLU A 98 -9.47 -18.45 -3.89
C GLU A 98 -10.22 -18.92 -2.64
N GLY A 99 -11.45 -18.46 -2.42
CA GLY A 99 -12.27 -18.81 -1.27
C GLY A 99 -11.93 -18.07 0.03
N ILE A 100 -11.15 -16.99 -0.04
CA ILE A 100 -10.81 -16.15 1.12
C ILE A 100 -11.86 -15.03 1.23
N ARG A 101 -12.48 -14.90 2.41
CA ARG A 101 -13.39 -13.77 2.68
C ARG A 101 -12.56 -12.51 2.86
N THR A 102 -12.67 -11.57 1.94
CA THR A 102 -11.84 -10.37 1.94
C THR A 102 -12.67 -9.10 2.08
N ASP A 103 -12.35 -8.33 3.10
CA ASP A 103 -12.79 -6.94 3.28
C ASP A 103 -11.72 -5.98 2.76
N VAL A 104 -12.09 -4.72 2.58
CA VAL A 104 -11.25 -3.68 1.98
C VAL A 104 -11.25 -2.44 2.85
N TYR A 105 -10.14 -1.71 2.85
CA TYR A 105 -10.04 -0.38 3.41
C TYR A 105 -9.10 0.46 2.55
N ASP A 106 -9.48 1.70 2.31
CA ASP A 106 -8.62 2.70 1.69
C ASP A 106 -9.03 4.08 2.20
N SER A 107 -8.07 4.84 2.75
CA SER A 107 -8.37 6.13 3.39
C SER A 107 -9.03 7.16 2.46
N MET A 108 -8.95 6.97 1.14
CA MET A 108 -9.45 7.90 0.14
C MET A 108 -10.69 7.39 -0.61
N PHE A 109 -10.78 6.09 -0.86
CA PHE A 109 -11.85 5.48 -1.67
C PHE A 109 -12.80 4.59 -0.88
N TYR A 110 -12.34 3.98 0.21
CA TYR A 110 -13.11 3.10 1.09
C TYR A 110 -12.79 3.43 2.57
N PRO A 111 -13.14 4.65 3.03
CA PRO A 111 -12.63 5.21 4.29
C PRO A 111 -13.31 4.62 5.54
N GLU A 112 -14.35 3.82 5.35
CA GLU A 112 -15.03 3.13 6.44
C GLU A 112 -14.24 1.86 6.77
N MET A 113 -13.52 1.91 7.89
CA MET A 113 -12.84 0.72 8.42
C MET A 113 -13.90 -0.35 8.72
N PRO A 114 -13.77 -1.58 8.18
CA PRO A 114 -14.63 -2.69 8.56
C PRO A 114 -14.63 -2.88 10.07
N ALA A 115 -15.75 -3.37 10.63
CA ALA A 115 -15.86 -3.60 12.07
C ALA A 115 -14.66 -4.41 12.59
N PRO A 116 -14.14 -4.13 13.81
CA PRO A 116 -12.93 -4.77 14.31
C PRO A 116 -13.09 -6.30 14.30
N ALA A 117 -12.41 -6.93 13.35
CA ALA A 117 -12.36 -8.36 13.20
C ALA A 117 -10.89 -8.78 13.24
N ALA A 118 -10.59 -9.88 13.93
CA ALA A 118 -9.32 -10.55 13.74
C ALA A 118 -9.33 -11.15 12.33
N TYR A 119 -8.46 -10.65 11.45
CA TYR A 119 -8.23 -11.23 10.13
C TYR A 119 -7.07 -12.23 10.21
N ASP A 120 -7.17 -13.34 9.49
CA ASP A 120 -6.04 -14.27 9.34
C ASP A 120 -4.90 -13.63 8.53
N LEU A 121 -5.24 -12.65 7.68
CA LEU A 121 -4.32 -11.90 6.83
C LEU A 121 -4.68 -10.41 6.80
N VAL A 122 -3.68 -9.55 6.98
CA VAL A 122 -3.75 -8.17 6.50
C VAL A 122 -2.71 -8.04 5.39
N ILE A 123 -3.18 -7.70 4.19
CA ILE A 123 -2.32 -7.53 3.02
C ILE A 123 -2.38 -6.08 2.58
N SER A 124 -1.23 -5.55 2.17
CA SER A 124 -1.09 -4.20 1.66
C SER A 124 -0.06 -4.22 0.54
N THR A 125 -0.38 -3.61 -0.58
CA THR A 125 0.48 -3.53 -1.76
C THR A 125 0.61 -2.07 -2.13
N GLU A 126 1.84 -1.55 -2.19
CA GLU A 126 2.13 -0.17 -2.63
C GLU A 126 1.33 0.88 -1.83
N THR A 127 1.30 0.72 -0.50
CA THR A 127 0.54 1.61 0.40
C THR A 127 1.43 2.26 1.46
N PHE A 128 2.44 1.55 1.97
CA PHE A 128 3.34 2.04 3.01
C PHE A 128 4.66 2.47 2.37
N GLU A 129 4.78 3.77 2.09
CA GLU A 129 5.96 4.42 1.48
C GLU A 129 6.33 5.70 2.24
#